data_AF-A0A1Z2KWH9-F1
#
_entry.id   AF-A0A1Z2KWH9-F1
#
_cell.length_a   1.000
_cell.length_b   1.000
_cell.length_c   1.000
_cell.angle_alpha   90.00
_cell.angle_beta   90.00
_cell.angle_gamma   90.00
#
_symmetry.space_group_name_H-M   'P 1'
#
loop_
_entity.id
_entity.type
_entity.pdbx_description
1 polymer ?
#
loop_
_entity_poly.entity_id
_entity_poly.type
_entity_poly.pdbx_seq_one_letter_code
_entity_poly.pdbx_strand_id
1 'polypeptide(L)'
;MFDKLRKRFENARHVPSPQPPAGRQRNLFEAAAVYVAACAEDDHERCAEASRWVSPEALCFGVNELACRAVIALAREHDESPQRVARSLLGLPGA
;
A
#
# COMPACT_ATOMS: atom_id res chain seq x y z
N MET A 1 -0.26 19.38 0.73
CA MET A 1 -1.56 18.75 0.39
C MET A 1 -1.64 17.29 0.86
N PHE A 2 -0.54 16.52 0.77
CA PHE A 2 -0.47 15.12 1.22
C PHE A 2 -0.25 14.89 2.72
N ASP A 3 0.05 15.93 3.52
CA ASP A 3 0.13 15.81 4.99
C ASP A 3 -1.18 15.35 5.63
N LYS A 4 -2.34 15.69 5.05
CA LYS A 4 -3.65 15.19 5.50
C LYS A 4 -3.82 13.70 5.22
N LEU A 5 -3.26 13.21 4.11
CA LEU A 5 -3.31 11.80 3.74
C LEU A 5 -2.41 10.99 4.69
N ARG A 6 -1.18 11.47 4.94
CA ARG A 6 -0.27 10.95 5.96
C ARG A 6 -0.97 10.87 7.32
N LYS A 7 -1.60 11.97 7.78
CA LYS A 7 -2.33 12.04 9.05
C LYS A 7 -3.55 11.10 9.13
N ARG A 8 -4.19 10.77 8.01
CA ARG A 8 -5.27 9.76 7.95
C ARG A 8 -4.73 8.33 8.08
N PHE A 9 -3.58 8.03 7.47
CA PHE A 9 -2.91 6.75 7.64
C PHE A 9 -2.40 6.55 9.08
N GLU A 10 -1.90 7.60 9.74
CA GLU A 10 -1.51 7.52 11.16
C GLU A 10 -2.69 7.22 12.10
N ASN A 11 -3.88 7.75 11.81
CA ASN A 11 -5.08 7.49 12.61
C ASN A 11 -5.68 6.08 12.40
N ALA A 12 -5.33 5.40 11.30
CA ALA A 12 -5.74 4.02 11.06
C ALA A 12 -4.90 2.99 11.86
N ARG A 13 -3.82 3.43 12.53
CA ARG A 13 -2.85 2.58 13.26
C ARG A 13 -3.37 1.97 14.58
N HIS A 14 -4.64 2.14 14.96
CA HIS A 14 -5.12 1.75 16.29
C HIS A 14 -6.28 0.74 16.34
N VAL A 15 -6.46 -0.08 15.31
CA VAL A 15 -7.33 -1.26 15.41
C VAL A 15 -6.44 -2.50 15.42
N PRO A 16 -6.36 -3.28 16.51
CA PRO A 16 -5.64 -4.54 16.50
C PRO A 16 -6.38 -5.49 15.55
N SER A 17 -5.79 -5.76 14.39
CA SER A 17 -6.30 -6.79 13.49
C SER A 17 -6.15 -8.16 14.15
N PRO A 18 -7.16 -9.04 14.09
CA PRO A 18 -7.06 -10.40 14.62
C PRO A 18 -5.88 -11.11 13.95
N GLN A 19 -5.01 -11.74 14.75
CA GLN A 19 -3.91 -12.53 14.20
C GLN A 19 -4.50 -13.70 13.41
N PRO A 20 -4.11 -13.90 12.13
CA PRO A 20 -4.64 -14.99 11.34
C PRO A 20 -4.21 -16.34 11.95
N PRO A 21 -5.07 -17.37 11.89
CA PRO A 21 -4.77 -18.68 12.44
C PRO A 21 -3.50 -19.25 11.79
N ALA A 22 -2.62 -19.79 12.64
CA ALA A 22 -1.36 -20.41 12.22
C ALA A 22 -1.66 -21.55 11.22
N GLY A 23 -1.25 -21.36 9.96
CA GLY A 23 -1.38 -22.36 8.90
C GLY A 23 -2.12 -21.91 7.63
N ARG A 24 -2.73 -20.72 7.60
CA ARG A 24 -3.23 -20.18 6.33
C ARG A 24 -2.06 -19.65 5.51
N GLN A 25 -1.85 -20.22 4.33
CA GLN A 25 -0.96 -19.65 3.31
C GLN A 25 -1.40 -18.20 3.09
N ARG A 26 -0.54 -17.25 3.50
CA ARG A 26 -0.79 -15.81 3.37
C ARG A 26 -0.97 -15.51 1.88
N ASN A 27 -2.10 -14.92 1.52
CA ASN A 27 -2.42 -14.71 0.10
C ASN A 27 -1.57 -13.57 -0.49
N LEU A 28 -1.42 -13.52 -1.81
CA LEU A 28 -0.53 -12.53 -2.45
C LEU A 28 -0.91 -11.08 -2.15
N PHE A 29 -2.21 -10.79 -2.00
CA PHE A 29 -2.68 -9.43 -1.69
C PHE A 29 -2.39 -9.05 -0.23
N GLU A 30 -2.42 -10.02 0.67
CA GLU A 30 -2.00 -9.84 2.07
C GLU A 30 -0.50 -9.57 2.15
N ALA A 31 0.32 -10.32 1.40
CA ALA A 31 1.76 -10.06 1.32
C ALA A 31 2.05 -8.66 0.76
N ALA A 32 1.38 -8.25 -0.33
CA ALA A 32 1.53 -6.92 -0.91
C ALA A 32 1.09 -5.80 0.04
N ALA A 33 -0.04 -5.98 0.74
CA ALA A 33 -0.54 -5.00 1.69
C ALA A 33 0.45 -4.79 2.86
N VAL A 34 0.96 -5.88 3.44
CA VAL A 34 1.95 -5.80 4.52
C VAL A 34 3.27 -5.23 4.03
N TYR A 35 3.73 -5.64 2.85
CA TYR A 35 4.98 -5.15 2.26
C TYR A 35 4.93 -3.63 2.00
N VAL A 36 3.87 -3.13 1.33
CA VAL A 36 3.73 -1.70 1.01
C VAL A 36 3.53 -0.87 2.27
N ALA A 37 2.77 -1.35 3.25
CA ALA A 37 2.61 -0.66 4.54
C ALA A 37 3.96 -0.55 5.27
N ALA A 38 4.72 -1.65 5.34
CA ALA A 38 6.06 -1.65 5.92
C ALA A 38 7.02 -0.70 5.19
N CYS A 39 6.97 -0.64 3.84
CA CYS A 39 7.75 0.32 3.07
C CYS A 39 7.38 1.78 3.41
N ALA A 40 6.10 2.08 3.63
CA ALA A 40 5.64 3.42 3.98
C ALA A 40 6.01 3.83 5.42
N GLU A 41 6.34 2.87 6.28
CA GLU A 41 6.73 3.07 7.68
C GLU A 41 8.24 2.88 7.91
N ASP A 42 9.03 2.71 6.84
CA ASP A 42 10.47 2.41 6.89
C ASP A 42 10.82 1.16 7.74
N ASP A 43 9.89 0.21 7.85
CA ASP A 43 10.06 -1.05 8.59
C ASP A 43 10.70 -2.12 7.69
N HIS A 44 12.03 -2.05 7.59
CA HIS A 44 12.81 -2.97 6.74
C HIS A 44 12.70 -4.44 7.17
N GLU A 45 12.55 -4.74 8.46
CA GLU A 45 12.41 -6.12 8.93
C GLU A 45 11.07 -6.72 8.48
N ARG A 46 9.99 -5.94 8.60
CA ARG A 46 8.66 -6.34 8.17
C ARG A 46 8.55 -6.45 6.65
N CYS A 47 9.23 -5.58 5.89
CA CYS A 47 9.37 -5.73 4.44
C CYS A 47 10.01 -7.09 4.09
N ALA A 48 11.13 -7.42 4.74
CA ALA A 48 11.85 -8.68 4.51
C ALA A 48 11.03 -9.90 4.95
N GLU A 49 10.18 -9.78 5.98
CA GLU A 49 9.23 -10.82 6.36
C GLU A 49 8.19 -11.05 5.26
N ALA A 50 7.51 -9.98 4.83
CA ALA A 50 6.43 -10.05 3.86
C ALA A 50 6.89 -10.55 2.49
N SER A 51 8.11 -10.20 2.08
CA SER A 51 8.67 -10.65 0.81
C SER A 51 8.94 -12.15 0.74
N ARG A 52 8.99 -12.84 1.89
CA ARG A 52 9.15 -14.31 1.96
C ARG A 52 7.83 -15.07 1.88
N TRP A 53 6.68 -14.40 1.91
CA TRP A 53 5.37 -15.06 1.94
C TRP A 53 4.94 -15.60 0.59
N VAL A 54 5.42 -14.98 -0.50
CA VAL A 54 5.07 -15.31 -1.89
C VAL A 54 6.30 -15.18 -2.78
N SER A 55 6.21 -15.63 -4.04
CA SER A 55 7.31 -15.43 -5.00
C SER A 55 7.50 -13.94 -5.31
N PRO A 56 8.70 -13.52 -5.73
CA PRO A 56 8.95 -12.14 -6.14
C PRO A 56 7.97 -11.64 -7.21
N GLU A 57 7.62 -12.48 -8.18
CA GLU A 57 6.69 -12.16 -9.26
C GLU A 57 5.26 -11.91 -8.72
N ALA A 58 4.82 -12.76 -7.79
CA ALA A 58 3.52 -12.60 -7.13
C ALA A 58 3.47 -11.33 -6.27
N LEU A 59 4.57 -10.99 -5.59
CA LEU A 59 4.67 -9.75 -4.82
C LEU A 59 4.62 -8.53 -5.74
N CYS A 60 5.39 -8.51 -6.82
CA CYS A 60 5.37 -7.44 -7.82
C CYS A 60 3.97 -7.22 -8.40
N PHE A 61 3.28 -8.31 -8.75
CA PHE A 61 1.89 -8.24 -9.21
C PHE A 61 0.97 -7.62 -8.15
N GLY A 62 1.05 -8.09 -6.91
CA GLY A 62 0.24 -7.57 -5.81
C GLY A 62 0.49 -6.09 -5.51
N VAL A 63 1.76 -5.66 -5.54
CA VAL A 63 2.16 -4.26 -5.35
C VAL A 63 1.61 -3.37 -6.47
N ASN A 64 1.72 -3.82 -7.73
CA ASN A 64 1.19 -3.07 -8.87
C ASN A 64 -0.33 -2.92 -8.79
N GLU A 65 -1.06 -3.99 -8.46
CA GLU A 65 -2.51 -3.95 -8.29
C GLU A 65 -2.92 -3.02 -7.14
N LEU A 66 -2.21 -3.08 -6.00
CA LEU A 66 -2.47 -2.18 -4.87
C LEU A 66 -2.24 -0.72 -5.25
N ALA A 67 -1.17 -0.42 -5.99
CA ALA A 67 -0.89 0.94 -6.48
C ALA A 67 -2.02 1.46 -7.40
N CYS A 68 -2.48 0.64 -8.35
CA CYS A 68 -3.62 0.99 -9.22
C CYS A 68 -4.89 1.29 -8.42
N ARG A 69 -5.24 0.42 -7.46
CA ARG A 69 -6.43 0.62 -6.61
C ARG A 69 -6.32 1.88 -5.77
N ALA A 70 -5.15 2.15 -5.18
CA ALA A 70 -4.92 3.35 -4.39
C ALA A 70 -5.08 4.62 -5.23
N VAL A 71 -4.51 4.66 -6.44
CA VAL A 71 -4.66 5.80 -7.34
C VAL A 71 -6.11 6.00 -7.77
N ILE A 72 -6.83 4.94 -8.13
CA ILE A 72 -8.25 5.02 -8.52
C ILE A 72 -9.11 5.53 -7.36
N ALA A 73 -8.89 5.01 -6.15
CA ALA A 73 -9.61 5.45 -4.96
C ALA A 73 -9.35 6.94 -4.69
N LEU A 74 -8.09 7.36 -4.70
CA LEU A 74 -7.69 8.74 -4.43
C LEU A 74 -8.19 9.71 -5.50
N ALA A 75 -8.15 9.32 -6.77
CA ALA A 75 -8.71 10.08 -7.89
C ALA A 75 -10.20 10.36 -7.70
N ARG A 76 -10.96 9.35 -7.27
CA ARG A 76 -12.40 9.50 -6.97
C ARG A 76 -12.65 10.40 -5.76
N GLU A 77 -11.83 10.29 -4.71
CA GLU A 77 -11.95 11.14 -3.52
C GLU A 77 -11.70 12.63 -3.81
N HIS A 78 -10.87 12.93 -4.82
CA HIS A 78 -10.49 14.29 -5.20
C HIS A 78 -11.17 14.82 -6.46
N ASP A 79 -12.03 14.03 -7.11
CA ASP A 79 -12.61 14.34 -8.42
C ASP A 79 -11.54 14.73 -9.47
N GLU A 80 -10.39 14.04 -9.42
CA GLU A 80 -9.28 14.23 -10.34
C GLU A 80 -9.09 13.01 -11.24
N SER A 81 -8.35 13.17 -12.34
CA SER A 81 -7.96 12.02 -13.16
C SER A 81 -6.89 11.18 -12.46
N PRO A 82 -6.89 9.84 -12.62
CA PRO A 82 -5.83 8.96 -12.11
C PRO A 82 -4.42 9.42 -12.48
N GLN A 83 -4.25 9.96 -13.69
CA GLN A 83 -2.96 10.45 -14.16
C GLN A 83 -2.49 11.70 -13.40
N ARG A 84 -3.39 12.65 -13.10
CA ARG A 84 -3.06 13.84 -12.31
C ARG A 84 -2.61 13.44 -10.90
N VAL A 85 -3.37 12.55 -10.25
CA VAL A 85 -3.03 11.99 -8.93
C VAL A 85 -1.68 11.27 -8.94
N ALA A 86 -1.44 10.37 -9.89
CA ALA A 86 -0.18 9.62 -9.97
C ALA A 86 1.03 10.54 -10.15
N ARG A 87 0.92 11.57 -11.01
CA ARG A 87 1.99 12.57 -11.19
C ARG A 87 2.23 13.37 -9.91
N SER A 88 1.16 13.75 -9.22
CA SER A 88 1.21 14.51 -7.96
C SER A 88 1.90 13.72 -6.85
N LEU A 89 1.57 12.43 -6.69
CA LEU A 89 2.21 11.52 -5.72
C LEU A 89 3.72 11.36 -5.95
N LEU A 90 4.17 11.44 -7.21
CA LEU A 90 5.57 11.33 -7.61
C LEU A 90 6.29 12.70 -7.68
N GLY A 91 5.62 13.81 -7.34
CA GLY A 91 6.21 15.15 -7.40
C GLY A 91 6.54 15.62 -8.82
N LEU A 92 5.88 15.08 -9.84
CA LEU A 92 6.15 15.42 -11.24
C LEU A 92 5.43 16.72 -11.65
N PRO A 93 6.04 17.57 -12.50
CA PRO A 93 5.42 18.83 -12.95
C PRO A 93 4.16 18.61 -13.78
N GLY A 94 3.22 19.57 -13.75
CA GLY A 94 1.92 19.44 -14.43
C GLY A 94 0.90 18.59 -13.67
N ALA A 95 1.06 18.47 -12.36
CA ALA A 95 0.05 18.02 -11.42
C ALA A 95 -1.09 19.03 -11.23
#